data_AF-A0A2I1HK60-F1
#
_entry.id   AF-A0A2I1HK60-F1
#
_cell.length_a   1.000
_cell.length_b   1.000
_cell.length_c   1.000
_cell.angle_alpha   90.00
_cell.angle_beta   90.00
_cell.angle_gamma   90.00
#
_symmetry.space_group_name_H-M   'P 1'
#
loop_
_entity.id
_entity.type
_entity.pdbx_description
1 polymer ?
#
loop_
_entity_poly.entity_id
_entity_poly.type
_entity_poly.pdbx_seq_one_letter_code
_entity_poly.pdbx_strand_id
1 'polypeptide(L)'
;MDEEFSNGNDHFNKKVKSGKFYQANKRLKQAQSNIEKLKILPPPSCKQKVIEAQKKLINEKIKQLKDEENLGNSIICSTDSFLSLILTQQCSCGNNYILQKKCKISSGGLSVKVVIKCKKCKETLSFQNESQDTNYTKAFTAATLCGGLNRQEFQNSMLTLGITKLPSKAIYYRYQKSMSEDMGILQ
;
A
#
# COMPACT_ATOMS: atom_id res chain seq x y z
N MET A 1 7.13 -82.23 -7.06
CA MET A 1 6.04 -81.27 -7.32
C MET A 1 6.67 -79.91 -7.20
N ASP A 2 7.00 -79.37 -8.37
CA ASP A 2 7.47 -78.02 -8.62
C ASP A 2 6.35 -77.01 -8.41
N GLU A 3 6.70 -75.79 -7.98
CA GLU A 3 6.07 -74.48 -8.29
C GLU A 3 6.69 -73.44 -7.33
N GLU A 4 7.74 -72.74 -7.76
CA GLU A 4 7.74 -71.43 -8.44
C GLU A 4 7.51 -70.20 -7.52
N PHE A 5 8.16 -69.10 -7.93
CA PHE A 5 7.96 -67.69 -7.57
C PHE A 5 8.78 -67.07 -6.42
N SER A 6 9.95 -66.53 -6.78
CA SER A 6 10.09 -65.08 -6.96
C SER A 6 11.52 -64.68 -7.32
N ASN A 7 11.82 -64.53 -8.61
CA ASN A 7 13.04 -63.84 -9.05
C ASN A 7 12.76 -62.78 -10.14
N GLY A 8 11.53 -62.23 -10.16
CA GLY A 8 11.11 -61.19 -11.09
C GLY A 8 11.26 -59.76 -10.56
N ASN A 9 11.52 -59.56 -9.26
CA ASN A 9 11.39 -58.24 -8.63
C ASN A 9 12.68 -57.40 -8.66
N ASP A 10 13.87 -58.00 -8.64
CA ASP A 10 15.12 -57.24 -8.52
C ASP A 10 15.56 -56.55 -9.82
N HIS A 11 15.28 -57.17 -10.96
CA HIS A 11 15.68 -56.62 -12.26
C HIS A 11 14.80 -55.45 -12.71
N PHE A 12 13.50 -55.48 -12.36
CA PHE A 12 12.58 -54.38 -12.61
C PHE A 12 12.89 -53.18 -11.70
N ASN A 13 13.17 -53.44 -10.43
CA ASN A 13 13.47 -52.40 -9.44
C ASN A 13 14.82 -51.69 -9.72
N LYS A 14 15.83 -52.39 -10.27
CA LYS A 14 17.08 -51.79 -10.76
C LYS A 14 16.86 -50.88 -11.98
N LYS A 15 16.04 -51.28 -12.96
CA LYS A 15 15.71 -50.47 -14.16
C LYS A 15 14.86 -49.24 -13.81
N VAL A 16 13.91 -49.38 -12.89
CA VAL A 16 13.10 -48.24 -12.40
C VAL A 16 13.95 -47.26 -11.59
N LYS A 17 14.87 -47.76 -10.74
CA LYS A 17 15.85 -46.91 -10.03
C LYS A 17 16.79 -46.19 -10.99
N SER A 18 17.38 -46.87 -11.98
CA SER A 18 18.28 -46.25 -12.95
C SER A 18 17.57 -45.20 -13.82
N GLY A 19 16.31 -45.44 -14.22
CA GLY A 19 15.48 -44.47 -14.92
C GLY A 19 15.15 -43.23 -14.09
N LYS A 20 14.85 -43.40 -12.80
CA LYS A 20 14.62 -42.28 -11.85
C LYS A 20 15.89 -41.46 -11.63
N PHE A 21 17.05 -42.10 -11.47
CA PHE A 21 18.34 -41.40 -11.35
C PHE A 21 18.71 -40.67 -12.63
N TYR A 22 18.45 -41.26 -13.80
CA TYR A 22 18.66 -40.60 -15.09
C TYR A 22 17.81 -39.34 -15.23
N GLN A 23 16.52 -39.41 -14.87
CA GLN A 23 15.61 -38.28 -14.96
C GLN A 23 15.94 -37.17 -13.94
N ALA A 24 16.37 -37.55 -12.72
CA ALA A 24 16.87 -36.61 -11.72
C ALA A 24 18.15 -35.91 -12.19
N ASN A 25 19.11 -36.65 -12.76
CA ASN A 25 20.34 -36.08 -13.31
C ASN A 25 20.08 -35.14 -14.50
N LYS A 26 19.09 -35.44 -15.34
CA LYS A 26 18.67 -34.54 -16.41
C LYS A 26 18.12 -33.22 -15.85
N ARG A 27 17.29 -33.27 -14.81
CA ARG A 27 16.76 -32.08 -14.13
C ARG A 27 17.86 -31.28 -13.44
N LEU A 28 18.84 -31.94 -12.81
CA LEU A 28 20.00 -31.28 -12.21
C LEU A 28 20.85 -30.57 -13.25
N LYS A 29 21.15 -31.19 -14.40
CA LYS A 29 21.87 -30.54 -15.50
C LYS A 29 21.12 -29.32 -16.05
N GLN A 30 19.80 -29.41 -16.18
CA GLN A 30 18.97 -28.27 -16.59
C GLN A 30 18.98 -27.15 -15.54
N ALA A 31 18.87 -27.47 -14.26
CA ALA A 31 18.95 -26.50 -13.17
C ALA A 31 20.32 -25.82 -13.11
N GLN A 32 21.41 -26.57 -13.28
CA GLN A 32 22.78 -26.04 -13.34
C GLN A 32 22.96 -25.09 -14.53
N SER A 33 22.50 -25.48 -15.73
CA SER A 33 22.54 -24.61 -16.91
C SER A 33 21.71 -23.33 -16.71
N ASN A 34 20.56 -23.42 -16.05
CA ASN A 34 19.74 -22.25 -15.75
C ASN A 34 20.43 -21.33 -14.71
N ILE A 35 21.09 -21.89 -13.70
CA ILE A 35 21.87 -21.12 -12.71
C ILE A 35 23.05 -20.42 -13.39
N GLU A 36 23.75 -21.07 -14.31
CA GLU A 36 24.82 -20.44 -15.10
C GLU A 36 24.29 -19.29 -15.95
N LYS A 37 23.15 -19.48 -16.63
CA LYS A 37 22.48 -18.40 -17.39
C LYS A 37 22.09 -17.23 -16.49
N LEU A 38 21.65 -17.49 -15.26
CA LEU A 38 21.32 -16.44 -14.27
C LEU A 38 22.57 -15.72 -13.74
N LYS A 39 23.73 -16.40 -13.65
CA LYS A 39 25.02 -15.76 -13.30
C LYS A 39 25.58 -14.90 -14.43
N ILE A 40 25.20 -15.18 -15.67
CA ILE A 40 25.59 -14.41 -16.87
C ILE A 40 24.65 -13.21 -17.09
N LEU A 41 23.49 -13.15 -16.42
CA LEU A 41 22.66 -11.94 -16.42
C LEU A 41 23.52 -10.77 -15.91
N PRO A 42 23.57 -9.65 -16.66
CA PRO A 42 24.32 -8.50 -16.22
C PRO A 42 23.80 -8.04 -14.85
N PRO A 43 24.69 -7.65 -13.92
CA PRO A 43 24.27 -7.10 -12.64
C PRO A 43 23.26 -5.96 -12.87
N PRO A 44 22.29 -5.74 -11.96
CA PRO A 44 21.29 -4.70 -12.14
C PRO A 44 22.02 -3.41 -12.48
N SER A 45 21.65 -2.84 -13.63
CA SER A 45 22.32 -1.65 -14.14
C SER A 45 22.33 -0.58 -13.05
N CYS A 46 23.33 0.32 -13.07
CA CYS A 46 23.40 1.43 -12.12
C CYS A 46 22.05 2.18 -12.00
N LYS A 47 21.30 2.28 -13.12
CA LYS A 47 19.95 2.88 -13.15
C LYS A 47 18.90 2.07 -12.36
N GLN A 48 18.89 0.74 -12.46
CA GLN A 48 17.97 -0.10 -11.67
C GLN A 48 18.21 0.08 -10.16
N LYS A 49 19.48 0.07 -9.74
CA LYS A 49 19.84 0.24 -8.32
C LYS A 49 19.37 1.58 -7.76
N VAL A 50 19.48 2.65 -8.55
CA VAL A 50 18.99 3.99 -8.16
C VAL A 50 17.47 4.03 -8.02
N ILE A 51 16.73 3.41 -8.95
CA ILE A 51 15.26 3.34 -8.90
C ILE A 51 14.81 2.57 -7.65
N GLU A 52 15.46 1.44 -7.37
CA GLU A 52 15.13 0.60 -6.21
C GLU A 52 15.42 1.31 -4.88
N ALA A 53 16.58 1.98 -4.77
CA ALA A 53 16.91 2.80 -3.60
C ALA A 53 15.91 3.94 -3.40
N GLN A 54 15.52 4.64 -4.48
CA GLN A 54 14.53 5.71 -4.44
C GLN A 54 13.15 5.20 -4.00
N LYS A 55 12.72 4.01 -4.47
CA LYS A 55 11.48 3.36 -4.03
C LYS A 55 11.51 3.02 -2.54
N LYS A 56 12.63 2.49 -2.05
CA LYS A 56 12.79 2.16 -0.63
C LYS A 56 12.66 3.42 0.25
N LEU A 57 13.33 4.50 -0.14
CA LEU A 57 13.23 5.79 0.57
C LEU A 57 11.82 6.36 0.54
N ILE A 58 11.08 6.20 -0.56
CA ILE A 58 9.68 6.61 -0.63
C ILE A 58 8.84 5.80 0.36
N ASN A 59 8.98 4.47 0.38
CA ASN A 59 8.22 3.61 1.29
C ASN A 59 8.50 3.92 2.76
N GLU A 60 9.76 4.15 3.12
CA GLU A 60 10.15 4.60 4.46
C GLU A 60 9.52 5.95 4.80
N LYS A 61 9.48 6.88 3.84
CA LYS A 61 8.85 8.19 4.05
C LYS A 61 7.33 8.09 4.18
N ILE A 62 6.67 7.22 3.41
CA ILE A 62 5.23 6.93 3.55
C ILE A 62 4.93 6.43 4.95
N LYS A 63 5.70 5.44 5.43
CA LYS A 63 5.54 4.90 6.79
C LYS A 63 5.69 6.01 7.84
N GLN A 64 6.74 6.82 7.75
CA GLN A 64 6.95 7.94 8.66
C GLN A 64 5.75 8.92 8.66
N LEU A 65 5.25 9.32 7.49
CA LEU A 65 4.12 10.25 7.41
C LEU A 65 2.81 9.65 7.95
N LYS A 66 2.61 8.34 7.80
CA LYS A 66 1.46 7.65 8.38
C LYS A 66 1.55 7.62 9.90
N ASP A 67 2.73 7.34 10.45
CA ASP A 67 2.96 7.29 11.89
C ASP A 67 2.85 8.69 12.53
N GLU A 68 3.34 9.75 11.87
CA GLU A 68 3.26 11.15 12.33
C GLU A 68 1.81 11.61 12.60
N GLU A 69 0.86 11.17 11.77
CA GLU A 69 -0.55 11.61 11.83
C GLU A 69 -1.53 10.46 12.14
N ASN A 70 -1.03 9.31 12.59
CA ASN A 70 -1.80 8.09 12.85
C ASN A 70 -2.80 7.77 11.72
N LEU A 71 -2.31 7.75 10.48
CA LEU A 71 -3.16 7.63 9.31
C LEU A 71 -3.58 6.18 9.06
N GLY A 72 -4.88 5.94 9.17
CA GLY A 72 -5.56 4.82 8.54
C GLY A 72 -5.85 5.08 7.06
N ASN A 73 -6.59 4.17 6.42
CA ASN A 73 -7.11 4.33 5.07
C ASN A 73 -8.22 5.40 5.03
N SER A 74 -8.23 6.19 3.96
CA SER A 74 -9.26 7.20 3.71
C SER A 74 -10.42 6.65 2.87
N ILE A 75 -11.49 7.43 2.72
CA ILE A 75 -12.72 7.03 2.01
C ILE A 75 -12.49 6.64 0.55
N ILE A 76 -11.61 7.35 -0.16
CA ILE A 76 -11.52 7.24 -1.62
C ILE A 76 -10.35 6.35 -2.06
N CYS A 77 -9.27 6.35 -1.29
CA CYS A 77 -8.08 5.59 -1.65
C CYS A 77 -7.30 5.17 -0.41
N SER A 78 -6.51 4.09 -0.60
CA SER A 78 -5.53 3.70 0.40
C SER A 78 -4.55 4.85 0.63
N THR A 79 -4.22 5.09 1.89
CA THR A 79 -3.30 6.18 2.25
C THR A 79 -1.92 5.94 1.64
N ASP A 80 -1.50 4.68 1.50
CA ASP A 80 -0.26 4.32 0.84
C ASP A 80 -0.27 4.72 -0.65
N SER A 81 -1.35 4.44 -1.38
CA SER A 81 -1.49 4.84 -2.79
C SER A 81 -1.48 6.36 -2.94
N PHE A 82 -2.25 7.07 -2.10
CA PHE A 82 -2.32 8.53 -2.09
C PHE A 82 -0.95 9.16 -1.87
N LEU A 83 -0.25 8.73 -0.81
CA LEU A 83 1.08 9.26 -0.49
C LEU A 83 2.11 8.87 -1.54
N SER A 84 2.06 7.65 -2.09
CA SER A 84 2.98 7.22 -3.15
C SER A 84 2.89 8.11 -4.39
N LEU A 85 1.66 8.42 -4.86
CA LEU A 85 1.44 9.32 -6.00
C LEU A 85 1.98 10.72 -5.72
N ILE A 86 1.65 11.28 -4.56
CA ILE A 86 2.08 12.64 -4.18
C ILE A 86 3.61 12.73 -4.06
N LEU A 87 4.25 11.76 -3.41
CA LEU A 87 5.68 11.77 -3.19
C LEU A 87 6.49 11.53 -4.47
N THR A 88 5.90 10.88 -5.48
CA THR A 88 6.53 10.64 -6.79
C THR A 88 6.32 11.78 -7.78
N GLN A 89 5.38 12.71 -7.53
CA GLN A 89 5.10 13.85 -8.40
C GLN A 89 6.32 14.73 -8.69
N GLN A 90 6.57 15.07 -9.95
CA GLN A 90 7.73 15.89 -10.36
C GLN A 90 7.57 17.37 -9.96
N CYS A 91 8.63 18.04 -9.44
CA CYS A 91 8.66 19.53 -9.35
C CYS A 91 8.71 20.11 -10.77
N SER A 92 8.19 21.33 -10.97
CA SER A 92 8.39 22.14 -12.18
C SER A 92 9.85 22.17 -12.68
N CYS A 93 10.84 22.19 -11.78
CA CYS A 93 12.28 22.12 -12.13
C CYS A 93 12.79 20.72 -12.53
N GLY A 94 11.91 19.75 -12.69
CA GLY A 94 12.24 18.37 -13.04
C GLY A 94 12.69 17.49 -11.87
N ASN A 95 12.70 17.99 -10.63
CA ASN A 95 13.15 17.21 -9.47
C ASN A 95 12.17 16.08 -9.08
N ASN A 96 12.65 14.83 -9.15
CA ASN A 96 11.89 13.63 -8.79
C ASN A 96 12.40 12.94 -7.51
N TYR A 97 13.51 13.38 -6.93
CA TYR A 97 14.12 12.71 -5.78
C TYR A 97 13.48 13.13 -4.45
N ILE A 98 13.05 12.14 -3.67
CA ILE A 98 12.39 12.35 -2.36
C ILE A 98 13.28 13.08 -1.35
N LEU A 99 14.59 12.81 -1.35
CA LEU A 99 15.55 13.48 -0.46
C LEU A 99 15.62 15.00 -0.70
N GLN A 100 15.26 15.42 -1.90
CA GLN A 100 15.19 16.81 -2.34
C GLN A 100 13.80 17.43 -2.13
N LYS A 101 12.90 16.73 -1.42
CA LYS A 101 11.55 17.20 -1.06
C LYS A 101 11.42 17.22 0.46
N LYS A 102 10.97 18.35 1.01
CA LYS A 102 10.56 18.46 2.41
C LYS A 102 9.05 18.31 2.46
N CYS A 103 8.57 17.23 3.07
CA CYS A 103 7.15 16.92 3.16
C CYS A 103 6.65 17.22 4.57
N LYS A 104 5.48 17.84 4.66
CA LYS A 104 4.70 17.97 5.88
C LYS A 104 3.33 17.38 5.62
N ILE A 105 2.80 16.67 6.60
CA ILE A 105 1.46 16.11 6.56
C ILE A 105 0.65 16.68 7.72
N SER A 106 -0.65 16.79 7.51
CA SER A 106 -1.60 17.20 8.53
C SER A 106 -2.94 16.56 8.22
N SER A 107 -3.69 16.21 9.25
CA SER A 107 -4.98 15.58 9.06
C SER A 107 -6.04 16.07 10.05
N GLY A 108 -7.30 16.01 9.62
CA GLY A 108 -8.43 16.50 10.41
C GLY A 108 -9.72 15.80 9.99
N GLY A 109 -10.30 15.03 10.90
CA GLY A 109 -11.43 14.16 10.56
C GLY A 109 -11.01 13.13 9.50
N LEU A 110 -11.71 13.13 8.37
CA LEU A 110 -11.42 12.32 7.19
C LEU A 110 -10.46 13.00 6.19
N SER A 111 -10.12 14.26 6.42
CA SER A 111 -9.24 15.05 5.56
C SER A 111 -7.77 14.74 5.82
N VAL A 112 -6.99 14.63 4.76
CA VAL A 112 -5.54 14.47 4.76
C VAL A 112 -4.95 15.47 3.78
N LYS A 113 -4.06 16.33 4.28
CA LYS A 113 -3.35 17.32 3.50
C LYS A 113 -1.85 17.08 3.56
N VAL A 114 -1.19 17.12 2.41
CA VAL A 114 0.25 16.96 2.26
C VAL A 114 0.81 18.18 1.57
N VAL A 115 1.81 18.81 2.19
CA VAL A 115 2.53 19.95 1.63
C VAL A 115 3.96 19.52 1.33
N ILE A 116 4.36 19.63 0.07
CA ILE A 116 5.71 19.32 -0.40
C ILE A 116 6.41 20.60 -0.79
N LYS A 117 7.54 20.89 -0.15
CA LYS A 117 8.47 21.94 -0.56
C LYS A 117 9.70 21.32 -1.20
N CYS A 118 9.98 21.66 -2.45
CA CYS A 118 11.20 21.22 -3.11
C CYS A 118 12.42 22.00 -2.58
N LYS A 119 13.51 21.30 -2.27
CA LYS A 119 14.75 21.91 -1.77
C LYS A 119 15.53 22.64 -2.87
N LYS A 120 15.39 22.19 -4.14
CA LYS A 120 16.03 22.79 -5.33
C LYS A 120 15.33 24.07 -5.78
N CYS A 121 14.10 23.94 -6.31
CA CYS A 121 13.30 25.02 -6.89
C CYS A 121 12.59 25.90 -5.85
N LYS A 122 12.56 25.50 -4.56
CA LYS A 122 11.77 26.14 -3.48
C LYS A 122 10.25 26.17 -3.68
N GLU A 123 9.75 25.70 -4.83
CA GLU A 123 8.33 25.50 -5.12
C GLU A 123 7.65 24.68 -4.00
N THR A 124 6.43 25.09 -3.66
CA THR A 124 5.58 24.42 -2.68
C THR A 124 4.33 23.92 -3.36
N LEU A 125 4.11 22.61 -3.33
CA LEU A 125 2.93 21.94 -3.84
C LEU A 125 2.08 21.48 -2.67
N SER A 126 0.76 21.67 -2.76
CA SER A 126 -0.19 21.24 -1.75
C SER A 126 -1.16 20.26 -2.37
N PHE A 127 -1.37 19.13 -1.70
CA PHE A 127 -2.27 18.07 -2.11
C PHE A 127 -3.23 17.77 -0.97
N GLN A 128 -4.48 17.48 -1.30
CA GLN A 128 -5.51 17.08 -0.35
C GLN A 128 -6.32 15.95 -0.97
N ASN A 129 -6.85 15.06 -0.14
CA ASN A 129 -7.73 13.97 -0.58
C ASN A 129 -9.17 14.43 -0.85
N GLU A 130 -9.48 15.70 -0.60
CA GLU A 130 -10.76 16.36 -0.80
C GLU A 130 -10.57 17.53 -1.78
N SER A 131 -11.62 17.86 -2.56
CA SER A 131 -11.65 19.10 -3.33
C SER A 131 -11.87 20.31 -2.42
N GLN A 132 -11.62 21.52 -2.94
CA GLN A 132 -11.65 22.76 -2.16
C GLN A 132 -13.01 23.02 -1.46
N ASP A 133 -14.12 22.62 -2.09
CA ASP A 133 -15.47 22.79 -1.57
C ASP A 133 -16.06 21.54 -0.89
N THR A 134 -15.24 20.48 -0.74
CA THR A 134 -15.68 19.21 -0.15
C THR A 134 -15.09 19.02 1.24
N ASN A 135 -15.91 18.56 2.18
CA ASN A 135 -15.48 18.11 3.49
C ASN A 135 -16.18 16.81 3.83
N TYR A 136 -15.48 15.68 3.70
CA TYR A 136 -16.08 14.38 3.92
C TYR A 136 -16.59 14.21 5.34
N THR A 137 -15.87 14.78 6.32
CA THR A 137 -16.31 14.72 7.72
C THR A 137 -17.66 15.40 7.91
N LYS A 138 -17.83 16.62 7.37
CA LYS A 138 -19.10 17.35 7.44
C LYS A 138 -20.22 16.60 6.72
N ALA A 139 -19.96 16.12 5.51
CA ALA A 139 -20.95 15.38 4.71
C ALA A 139 -21.43 14.11 5.42
N PHE A 140 -20.51 13.32 5.97
CA PHE A 140 -20.86 12.12 6.71
C PHE A 140 -21.59 12.43 8.00
N THR A 141 -21.15 13.43 8.76
CA THR A 141 -21.85 13.80 9.98
C THR A 141 -23.28 14.27 9.72
N ALA A 142 -23.53 14.98 8.62
CA ALA A 142 -24.88 15.33 8.19
C ALA A 142 -25.72 14.08 7.84
N ALA A 143 -25.16 13.15 7.06
CA ALA A 143 -25.83 11.90 6.72
C ALA A 143 -26.16 11.05 7.96
N THR A 144 -25.22 10.96 8.90
CA THR A 144 -25.39 10.27 10.19
C THR A 144 -26.48 10.93 11.03
N LEU A 145 -26.54 12.27 11.06
CA LEU A 145 -27.61 13.01 11.74
C LEU A 145 -28.98 12.75 11.12
N CYS A 146 -29.13 12.88 9.80
CA CYS A 146 -30.39 12.65 9.10
C CYS A 146 -30.85 11.19 9.18
N GLY A 147 -29.90 10.24 9.21
CA GLY A 147 -30.18 8.81 9.32
C GLY A 147 -30.46 8.35 10.76
N GLY A 148 -30.37 9.23 11.76
CA GLY A 148 -30.53 8.86 13.17
C GLY A 148 -29.42 7.95 13.70
N LEU A 149 -28.29 7.87 13.01
CA LEU A 149 -27.16 7.05 13.40
C LEU A 149 -26.35 7.77 14.47
N ASN A 150 -25.80 7.00 15.41
CA ASN A 150 -24.83 7.52 16.37
C ASN A 150 -23.40 7.39 15.84
N ARG A 151 -22.45 8.01 16.55
CA ARG A 151 -21.03 8.01 16.16
C ARG A 151 -20.47 6.59 16.04
N GLN A 152 -20.83 5.67 16.94
CA GLN A 152 -20.28 4.32 16.95
C GLN A 152 -20.78 3.51 15.75
N GLU A 153 -22.07 3.64 15.42
CA GLU A 153 -22.65 3.02 14.22
C GLU A 153 -21.97 3.53 12.96
N PHE A 154 -21.79 4.85 12.84
CA PHE A 154 -21.03 5.46 11.76
C PHE A 154 -19.60 4.91 11.64
N GLN A 155 -18.87 4.84 12.77
CA GLN A 155 -17.51 4.30 12.79
C GLN A 155 -17.48 2.84 12.35
N ASN A 156 -18.43 2.03 12.80
CA ASN A 156 -18.53 0.62 12.40
C ASN A 156 -18.79 0.49 10.90
N SER A 157 -19.73 1.27 10.34
CA SER A 157 -20.00 1.27 8.89
C SER A 157 -18.76 1.62 8.09
N MET A 158 -17.99 2.63 8.52
CA MET A 158 -16.74 3.01 7.86
C MET A 158 -15.68 1.91 7.92
N LEU A 159 -15.52 1.26 9.07
CA LEU A 159 -14.59 0.15 9.24
C LEU A 159 -14.96 -1.03 8.34
N THR A 160 -16.25 -1.33 8.18
CA THR A 160 -16.74 -2.36 7.24
C THR A 160 -16.35 -2.05 5.80
N LEU A 161 -16.29 -0.78 5.43
CA LEU A 161 -15.83 -0.31 4.11
C LEU A 161 -14.29 -0.26 4.00
N GLY A 162 -13.56 -0.66 5.04
CA GLY A 162 -12.09 -0.61 5.06
C GLY A 162 -11.51 0.77 5.34
N ILE A 163 -12.34 1.73 5.76
CA ILE A 163 -11.94 3.10 6.09
C ILE A 163 -11.57 3.15 7.56
N THR A 164 -10.26 3.23 7.83
CA THR A 164 -9.72 3.17 9.20
C THR A 164 -9.30 4.52 9.74
N LYS A 165 -9.22 5.56 8.89
CA LYS A 165 -9.11 6.94 9.36
C LYS A 165 -10.50 7.45 9.72
N LEU A 166 -10.79 7.60 11.00
CA LEU A 166 -12.09 8.04 11.49
C LEU A 166 -12.00 9.38 12.22
N PRO A 167 -13.02 10.23 12.14
CA PRO A 167 -13.09 11.45 12.93
C PRO A 167 -12.99 11.19 14.44
N SER A 168 -12.23 12.04 15.12
CA SER A 168 -12.20 12.05 16.58
C SER A 168 -13.57 12.43 17.14
N LYS A 169 -13.81 12.06 18.41
CA LYS A 169 -15.06 12.39 19.11
C LYS A 169 -15.34 13.91 19.05
N ALA A 170 -14.33 14.73 19.33
CA ALA A 170 -14.46 16.18 19.33
C ALA A 170 -14.79 16.75 17.94
N ILE A 171 -14.12 16.26 16.88
CA ILE A 171 -14.37 16.72 15.52
C ILE A 171 -15.78 16.31 15.07
N TYR A 172 -16.18 15.06 15.34
CA TYR A 172 -17.51 14.56 15.01
C TYR A 172 -18.62 15.41 15.63
N TYR A 173 -18.58 15.62 16.95
CA TYR A 173 -19.65 16.39 17.63
C TYR A 173 -19.64 17.86 17.26
N ARG A 174 -18.48 18.45 16.95
CA ARG A 174 -18.41 19.82 16.43
C ARG A 174 -19.18 19.95 15.12
N TYR A 175 -18.96 19.04 14.17
CA TYR A 175 -19.71 19.06 12.91
C TYR A 175 -21.17 18.70 13.12
N GLN A 176 -21.49 17.77 14.02
CA GLN A 176 -22.89 17.39 14.27
C GLN A 176 -23.69 18.57 14.79
N LYS A 177 -23.14 19.29 15.77
CA LYS A 177 -23.76 20.51 16.30
C LYS A 177 -23.96 21.56 15.20
N SER A 178 -22.90 21.86 14.43
CA SER A 178 -22.99 22.81 13.32
C SER A 178 -24.05 22.39 12.28
N MET A 179 -24.20 21.10 11.98
CA MET A 179 -25.22 20.62 11.03
C MET A 179 -26.63 20.69 11.60
N SER A 180 -26.81 20.36 12.88
CA SER A 180 -28.10 20.51 13.56
C SER A 180 -28.57 21.97 13.61
N GLU A 181 -27.65 22.92 13.81
CA GLU A 181 -27.92 24.36 13.76
C GLU A 181 -28.28 24.79 12.32
N ASP A 182 -27.48 24.41 11.32
CA ASP A 182 -27.73 24.74 9.91
C ASP A 182 -29.08 24.18 9.41
N MET A 183 -29.52 23.04 9.94
CA MET A 183 -30.79 22.39 9.57
C MET A 183 -31.99 22.82 10.43
N GLY A 184 -31.80 23.63 11.47
CA GLY A 184 -32.87 24.05 12.38
C GLY A 184 -33.44 22.95 13.28
N ILE A 185 -32.67 21.89 13.54
CA ILE A 185 -33.09 20.72 14.34
C ILE A 185 -32.94 20.96 15.85
N LEU A 186 -32.00 21.81 16.27
CA LEU A 186 -31.86 22.27 17.64
C LEU A 186 -32.40 23.72 17.73
N GLN A 187 -33.58 23.90 18.33
CA GLN A 187 -34.06 25.17 18.88
C GLN A 187 -33.92 25.16 20.40
#